data_AF-A0A970U148-F1
#
_entry.id   AF-A0A970U148-F1
#
_cell.length_a   1.000
_cell.length_b   1.000
_cell.length_c   1.000
_cell.angle_alpha   90.00
_cell.angle_beta   90.00
_cell.angle_gamma   90.00
#
_symmetry.space_group_name_H-M   'P 1'
#
loop_
_entity.id
_entity.type
_entity.pdbx_description
1 polymer ?
#
loop_
_entity_poly.entity_id
_entity_poly.type
_entity_poly.pdbx_seq_one_letter_code
_entity_poly.pdbx_strand_id
1 'polypeptide(L)'
;MELWFSEKHTPHVKLSIQVDRQLYSAQSEFQRIDVFESQEFGRMLILDGFLMLTEKDEFIYHEMLAHVPLAVNPEIRRVLVIGAGDGGVVRE
;
A
#
# COMPACT_ATOMS: atom_id res chain seq x y z
N MET A 1 -4.38 -25.48 0.87
CA MET A 1 -3.33 -25.02 1.81
C MET A 1 -3.65 -23.57 2.07
N GLU A 2 -3.88 -23.17 3.32
CA GLU A 2 -4.18 -21.77 3.64
C GLU A 2 -2.88 -20.97 3.74
N LEU A 3 -2.75 -19.92 2.92
CA LEU A 3 -1.62 -19.00 2.96
C LEU A 3 -2.09 -17.69 3.60
N TRP A 4 -1.36 -17.23 4.61
CA TRP A 4 -1.68 -16.02 5.36
C TRP A 4 -0.49 -15.07 5.37
N PHE A 5 -0.69 -13.85 4.86
CA PHE A 5 0.20 -12.73 5.14
C PHE A 5 -0.07 -12.21 6.56
N SER A 6 0.94 -11.63 7.19
CA SER A 6 1.04 -11.59 8.63
C SER A 6 2.00 -10.51 9.10
N GLU A 7 1.48 -9.31 9.34
CA GLU A 7 2.24 -8.13 9.75
C GLU A 7 2.14 -7.90 11.25
N LYS A 8 3.29 -7.79 11.93
CA LYS A 8 3.35 -7.47 13.37
C LYS A 8 3.43 -5.95 13.53
N HIS A 9 2.40 -5.35 14.13
CA HIS A 9 2.40 -3.92 14.43
C HIS A 9 3.06 -3.62 15.78
N THR A 10 2.87 -4.49 16.77
CA THR A 10 3.48 -4.38 18.11
C THR A 10 3.84 -5.77 18.64
N PRO A 11 4.54 -5.90 19.80
CA PRO A 11 4.77 -7.21 20.42
C PRO A 11 3.51 -8.02 20.73
N HIS A 12 2.34 -7.38 20.79
CA HIS A 12 1.07 -7.99 21.17
C HIS A 12 -0.04 -7.85 20.13
N VAL A 13 0.23 -7.20 18.99
CA VAL A 13 -0.76 -6.93 17.93
C VAL A 13 -0.19 -7.33 16.58
N LYS A 14 -0.99 -8.08 15.82
CA LYS A 14 -0.67 -8.55 14.48
C LYS A 14 -1.91 -8.48 13.59
N LEU A 15 -1.74 -7.98 12.37
CA LEU A 15 -2.72 -8.08 11.30
C LEU A 15 -2.41 -9.31 10.45
N SER A 16 -3.42 -10.12 10.15
CA SER A 16 -3.24 -11.28 9.27
C SER A 16 -4.32 -11.26 8.20
N ILE A 17 -3.90 -11.43 6.95
CA ILE A 17 -4.78 -11.39 5.77
C ILE A 17 -4.55 -12.69 4.99
N GLN A 18 -5.64 -13.38 4.67
CA GLN A 18 -5.56 -14.56 3.82
C GLN A 18 -5.22 -14.13 2.39
N VAL A 19 -4.26 -14.83 1.79
CA VAL A 19 -3.80 -14.58 0.43
C VAL A 19 -3.87 -15.87 -0.38
N ASP A 20 -4.15 -15.74 -1.68
CA ASP A 20 -4.28 -16.87 -2.60
C ASP A 20 -2.90 -17.33 -3.08
N ARG A 21 -2.04 -16.37 -3.42
CA ARG A 21 -0.68 -16.63 -3.93
C ARG A 21 0.20 -15.38 -3.85
N GLN A 22 1.51 -15.61 -3.91
CA GLN A 22 2.50 -14.57 -4.17
C GLN A 22 2.66 -14.38 -5.68
N LEU A 23 2.44 -13.15 -6.16
CA LEU A 23 2.58 -12.78 -7.56
C LEU A 23 4.01 -12.37 -7.91
N TYR A 24 4.69 -11.70 -6.97
CA TYR A 24 6.05 -11.21 -7.18
C TYR A 24 6.82 -11.16 -5.86
N SER A 25 8.14 -11.33 -5.97
CA SER A 25 9.06 -11.20 -4.84
C SER A 25 10.45 -10.84 -5.34
N ALA A 26 11.03 -9.75 -4.84
CA ALA A 26 12.40 -9.36 -5.17
C ALA A 26 13.05 -8.58 -4.03
N GLN A 27 14.38 -8.75 -3.88
CA GLN A 27 15.20 -7.86 -3.08
C GLN A 27 15.79 -6.78 -3.99
N SER A 28 15.49 -5.51 -3.70
CA SER A 28 16.18 -4.37 -4.32
C SER A 28 17.40 -3.98 -3.50
N GLU A 29 18.15 -2.96 -3.96
CA GLU A 29 19.21 -2.33 -3.18
C GLU A 29 18.71 -1.74 -1.85
N PHE A 30 17.43 -1.35 -1.79
CA PHE A 30 16.87 -0.62 -0.65
C PHE A 30 15.98 -1.46 0.27
N GLN A 31 15.16 -2.33 -0.32
CA GLN A 31 14.08 -3.03 0.40
C GLN A 31 13.62 -4.30 -0.33
N ARG A 32 13.00 -5.19 0.43
CA ARG A 32 12.26 -6.34 -0.06
C ARG A 32 10.91 -5.88 -0.59
N ILE A 33 10.56 -6.31 -1.80
CA ILE A 33 9.30 -6.01 -2.48
C ILE A 33 8.56 -7.32 -2.70
N ASP A 34 7.36 -7.42 -2.15
CA ASP A 34 6.48 -8.56 -2.36
C ASP A 34 5.10 -8.08 -2.85
N VAL A 35 4.51 -8.82 -3.78
CA VAL A 35 3.14 -8.60 -4.24
C VAL A 35 2.36 -9.88 -4.02
N PHE A 36 1.26 -9.78 -3.28
CA PHE A 36 0.33 -10.90 -3.06
C PHE A 36 -1.00 -10.63 -3.73
N GLU A 37 -1.75 -11.70 -4.00
CA GLU A 37 -3.14 -11.65 -4.39
C GLU A 37 -4.00 -12.14 -3.22
N SER A 38 -5.03 -11.39 -2.86
CA SER A 38 -6.01 -11.72 -1.83
C SER A 38 -7.42 -11.64 -2.39
N GLN A 39 -8.26 -12.61 -2.05
CA GLN A 39 -9.68 -12.58 -2.39
C GLN A 39 -10.39 -11.34 -1.82
N GLU A 40 -10.11 -10.99 -0.56
CA GLU A 40 -10.81 -9.89 0.13
C GLU A 40 -10.32 -8.53 -0.36
N PHE A 41 -9.01 -8.35 -0.51
CA PHE A 41 -8.39 -7.03 -0.72
C PHE A 41 -7.76 -6.81 -2.11
N GLY A 42 -7.84 -7.81 -3.01
CA GLY A 42 -7.22 -7.72 -4.33
C GLY A 42 -5.70 -7.85 -4.25
N ARG A 43 -4.97 -7.10 -5.08
CA ARG A 43 -3.50 -7.10 -5.02
C ARG A 43 -3.01 -6.30 -3.81
N MET A 44 -2.00 -6.83 -3.13
CA MET A 44 -1.40 -6.21 -1.96
C MET A 44 0.08 -5.96 -2.22
N LEU A 45 0.54 -4.73 -1.99
CA LEU A 45 1.96 -4.35 -2.06
C LEU A 45 2.55 -4.36 -0.66
N ILE A 46 3.61 -5.14 -0.48
CA ILE A 46 4.32 -5.29 0.79
C ILE A 46 5.77 -4.84 0.57
N LEU A 47 6.27 -4.00 1.47
CA LEU A 47 7.67 -3.58 1.51
C LEU A 47 8.27 -3.93 2.86
N ASP A 48 9.39 -4.67 2.87
CA ASP A 48 10.07 -5.16 4.09
C ASP A 48 9.15 -5.87 5.09
N GLY A 49 8.08 -6.50 4.60
CA GLY A 49 7.10 -7.20 5.43
C GLY A 49 5.99 -6.31 6.02
N PHE A 50 5.92 -5.04 5.64
CA PHE A 50 4.84 -4.11 5.98
C PHE A 50 3.88 -3.92 4.82
N LEU A 51 2.58 -3.95 5.10
CA LEU A 51 1.54 -3.69 4.11
C LEU A 51 1.55 -2.20 3.76
N MET A 52 1.75 -1.90 2.47
CA MET A 52 1.75 -0.53 1.98
C MET A 52 0.38 -0.10 1.48
N LEU A 53 -0.27 -0.96 0.69
CA LEU A 53 -1.61 -0.73 0.17
C LEU A 53 -2.29 -2.04 -0.23
N THR A 54 -3.61 -1.99 -0.36
CA THR A 54 -4.40 -3.00 -1.07
C THR A 54 -5.22 -2.37 -2.19
N GLU A 55 -5.39 -3.09 -3.29
CA GLU A 55 -6.04 -2.57 -4.50
C GLU A 55 -7.48 -2.09 -4.25
N LYS A 56 -8.21 -2.74 -3.34
CA LYS A 56 -9.65 -2.43 -3.14
C LYS A 56 -9.91 -1.24 -2.21
N ASP A 57 -8.95 -0.86 -1.37
CA ASP A 57 -9.15 0.19 -0.37
C ASP A 57 -8.09 1.31 -0.40
N GLU A 58 -7.09 1.23 -1.28
CA GLU A 58 -6.06 2.26 -1.45
C GLU A 58 -6.64 3.66 -1.69
N PHE A 59 -7.81 3.75 -2.33
CA PHE A 59 -8.46 5.02 -2.63
C PHE A 59 -8.75 5.82 -1.35
N ILE A 60 -9.08 5.14 -0.24
CA ILE A 60 -9.35 5.79 1.05
C ILE A 60 -8.11 6.55 1.52
N TYR A 61 -6.94 5.94 1.38
CA TYR A 61 -5.67 6.56 1.77
C TYR A 61 -5.26 7.65 0.78
N HIS A 62 -5.28 7.35 -0.52
CA HIS A 62 -4.81 8.27 -1.55
C HIS A 62 -5.69 9.51 -1.70
N GLU A 63 -7.02 9.35 -1.73
CA GLU A 63 -7.95 10.47 -1.80
C GLU A 63 -7.79 11.40 -0.60
N MET A 64 -7.66 10.84 0.61
CA MET A 64 -7.48 11.65 1.81
C MET A 64 -6.12 12.36 1.83
N LEU A 65 -5.08 11.72 1.29
CA LEU A 65 -3.75 12.32 1.23
C LEU A 65 -3.64 13.42 0.16
N ALA A 66 -4.34 13.27 -0.97
CA ALA A 66 -4.30 14.22 -2.09
C ALA A 66 -5.36 15.33 -1.96
N HIS A 67 -6.64 14.96 -1.81
CA HIS A 67 -7.75 15.91 -1.94
C HIS A 67 -7.90 16.83 -0.74
N VAL A 68 -7.61 16.36 0.48
CA VAL A 68 -7.68 17.22 1.68
C VAL A 68 -6.74 18.43 1.58
N PRO A 69 -5.42 18.28 1.31
CA PRO A 69 -4.55 19.45 1.19
C PRO A 69 -4.80 20.25 -0.09
N LEU A 70 -5.30 19.66 -1.18
CA LEU A 70 -5.62 20.42 -2.40
C LEU A 70 -6.93 21.22 -2.27
N ALA A 71 -7.90 20.73 -1.50
CA ALA A 71 -9.17 21.40 -1.29
C ALA A 71 -9.07 22.69 -0.46
N VAL A 72 -7.97 22.91 0.28
CA VAL A 72 -7.80 24.14 1.08
C VAL A 72 -7.44 25.36 0.23
N ASN A 73 -6.87 25.14 -0.97
CA ASN A 73 -6.51 26.20 -1.90
C ASN A 73 -6.61 25.72 -3.36
N PRO A 74 -7.67 26.09 -4.08
CA PRO A 74 -7.87 25.70 -5.48
C PRO A 74 -6.79 26.17 -6.47
N GLU A 75 -5.93 27.13 -6.07
CA GLU A 75 -4.88 27.69 -6.95
C GLU A 75 -3.52 26.95 -6.83
N ILE A 76 -3.45 25.81 -6.14
CA ILE A 76 -2.24 25.00 -6.09
C ILE A 76 -1.93 24.46 -7.49
N ARG A 77 -0.72 24.77 -7.99
CA ARG A 77 -0.26 24.37 -9.35
C ARG A 77 1.07 23.62 -9.37
N ARG A 78 1.78 23.59 -8.24
CA ARG A 78 3.08 22.92 -8.09
C ARG A 78 3.05 22.12 -6.80
N VAL A 79 3.17 20.80 -6.94
CA VAL A 79 3.10 19.84 -5.84
C VAL A 79 4.38 19.01 -5.86
N LEU A 80 4.91 18.71 -4.67
CA LEU A 80 6.00 17.76 -4.48
C LEU A 80 5.45 16.56 -3.71
N VAL A 81 5.55 15.38 -4.31
CA VAL A 81 5.25 14.11 -3.65
C VAL A 81 6.58 13.41 -3.38
N ILE A 82 6.85 13.06 -2.13
CA ILE A 82 8.05 12.32 -1.72
C ILE A 82 7.61 10.89 -1.39
N GLY A 83 8.20 9.90 -2.06
CA GLY A 83 7.69 8.53 -2.05
C GLY A 83 6.71 8.29 -3.21
N ALA A 84 5.58 7.63 -2.94
CA ALA A 84 4.53 7.28 -3.92
C ALA A 84 5.00 6.38 -5.07
N GLY A 85 5.82 5.37 -4.76
CA GLY A 85 6.34 4.43 -5.76
C GLY A 85 5.27 3.58 -6.45
N ASP A 86 4.10 3.43 -5.83
CA ASP A 86 2.91 2.78 -6.39
C ASP A 86 2.10 3.68 -7.34
N GLY A 87 2.31 5.00 -7.28
CA GLY A 87 1.67 5.99 -8.14
C GLY A 87 0.25 6.42 -7.74
N GLY A 88 -0.35 5.86 -6.69
CA GLY A 88 -1.73 6.15 -6.29
C GLY A 88 -1.96 7.63 -5.94
N VAL A 89 -1.09 8.22 -5.12
CA VAL A 89 -1.19 9.65 -4.75
C VAL A 89 -1.07 10.59 -5.95
N VAL A 90 -0.30 10.23 -6.97
CA VAL A 90 -0.07 11.08 -8.16
C VAL A 90 -1.22 10.97 -9.16
N ARG A 91 -1.98 9.87 -9.12
CA ARG A 91 -3.20 9.67 -9.91
C ARG A 91 -4.32 10.60 -9.44
N GLU A 92 -4.45 10.76 -8.12
CA GLU A 92 -5.43 11.66 -7.49
C GLU A 92 -5.14 13.14 -7.78
#